data_AF-A0A848XX77-F1
#
_entry.id   AF-A0A848XX77-F1
#
_cell.length_a   1.000
_cell.length_b   1.000
_cell.length_c   1.000
_cell.angle_alpha   90.00
_cell.angle_beta   90.00
_cell.angle_gamma   90.00
#
_symmetry.space_group_name_H-M   'P 1'
#
loop_
_entity.id
_entity.type
_entity.pdbx_description
1 polymer ?
#
loop_
_entity_poly.entity_id
_entity_poly.type
_entity_poly.pdbx_seq_one_letter_code
_entity_poly.pdbx_strand_id
1 'polypeptide(L)'
;MEGIGRWALGVGLLLATLPVEAQEARLHVSTDSIVVGERFALSVAVESPSGSAVAFPEVPLGDAEIAPLLQFGDAEVFTARRLPPRLDGAVRVDSVVYEAATFALDEATLGPIAVMLIAGADTTILQTATAALPVRSVLPSAEAGLLPPAPPEPFPSPWLAWALLAVGALALFALLAWAWRRFRGESAPLIPRPAPYPEALQRLDALPLPTEDEAIKAYYIELADLVRTYLARTLHLPALELTTRELTAALDADARVPTEAVKSTRGTLRLADLVKFADLRPDADTHAAAREKARTAIEAVERTVHPPEPEDEGQTTGNGASGTTADPKHPGPRAQSPQP
;
A
#
# COMPACT_ATOMS: atom_id res chain seq x y z
N MET A 1 -89.69 -34.17 25.95
CA MET A 1 -89.14 -33.90 27.30
C MET A 1 -88.35 -35.12 27.71
N GLU A 2 -87.07 -34.91 28.05
CA GLU A 2 -86.16 -35.80 28.80
C GLU A 2 -85.77 -37.13 28.11
N GLY A 3 -84.52 -37.48 27.84
CA GLY A 3 -83.24 -36.89 28.22
C GLY A 3 -82.37 -37.88 29.02
N ILE A 4 -81.55 -38.66 28.30
CA ILE A 4 -80.14 -39.01 28.64
C ILE A 4 -79.89 -40.11 29.70
N GLY A 5 -78.94 -41.01 29.36
CA GLY A 5 -78.19 -41.82 30.33
C GLY A 5 -77.19 -42.80 29.70
N ARG A 6 -76.19 -42.32 28.94
CA ARG A 6 -75.06 -43.13 28.44
C ARG A 6 -74.01 -43.28 29.55
N TRP A 7 -73.65 -44.53 29.87
CA TRP A 7 -72.52 -44.86 30.72
C TRP A 7 -71.20 -44.64 29.97
N ALA A 8 -70.28 -43.87 30.54
CA ALA A 8 -68.89 -43.76 30.07
C ALA A 8 -67.95 -44.06 31.23
N LEU A 9 -67.18 -45.14 31.08
CA LEU A 9 -66.06 -45.54 31.93
C LEU A 9 -64.91 -44.53 31.77
N GLY A 10 -64.55 -43.84 32.85
CA GLY A 10 -63.35 -42.98 32.91
C GLY A 10 -62.17 -43.76 33.47
N VAL A 11 -61.14 -43.98 32.64
CA VAL A 11 -59.81 -44.43 33.06
C VAL A 11 -59.06 -43.22 33.60
N GLY A 12 -58.78 -43.20 34.90
CA GLY A 12 -58.01 -42.16 35.56
C GLY A 12 -56.52 -42.28 35.22
N LEU A 13 -56.01 -41.34 34.43
CA LEU A 13 -54.56 -41.16 34.22
C LEU A 13 -53.98 -40.49 35.47
N LEU A 14 -53.31 -41.28 36.32
CA LEU A 14 -52.58 -40.77 37.48
C LEU A 14 -51.30 -40.08 36.98
N LEU A 15 -51.38 -38.77 36.72
CA LEU A 15 -50.21 -37.92 36.49
C LEU A 15 -49.41 -37.83 37.79
N ALA A 16 -48.40 -38.68 37.92
CA ALA A 16 -47.37 -38.52 38.92
C ALA A 16 -46.60 -37.23 38.62
N THR A 17 -46.92 -36.16 39.35
CA THR A 17 -46.15 -34.91 39.33
C THR A 17 -44.81 -35.18 40.01
N LEU A 18 -43.80 -35.56 39.21
CA LEU A 18 -42.42 -35.51 39.69
C LEU A 18 -42.10 -34.05 40.04
N PRO A 19 -41.54 -33.77 41.22
CA PRO A 19 -41.08 -32.42 41.54
C PRO A 19 -39.97 -32.08 40.55
N VAL A 20 -40.27 -31.16 39.63
CA VAL A 20 -39.25 -30.44 38.87
C VAL A 20 -38.58 -29.52 39.90
N GLU A 21 -37.52 -30.00 40.56
CA GLU A 21 -36.65 -29.11 41.31
C GLU A 21 -35.95 -28.20 40.29
N ALA A 22 -36.27 -26.92 40.35
CA ALA A 22 -35.70 -25.91 39.48
C ALA A 22 -34.18 -25.84 39.72
N GLN A 23 -33.39 -26.11 38.70
CA GLN A 23 -31.95 -25.91 38.73
C GLN A 23 -31.69 -24.40 38.73
N GLU A 24 -31.11 -23.88 39.81
CA GLU A 24 -30.95 -22.44 40.02
C GLU A 24 -29.46 -22.07 40.17
N ALA A 25 -29.02 -21.06 39.43
CA ALA A 25 -27.71 -20.44 39.57
C ALA A 25 -27.88 -19.09 40.27
N ARG A 26 -27.33 -18.96 41.48
CA ARG A 26 -27.40 -17.75 42.30
C ARG A 26 -26.09 -16.99 42.27
N LEU A 27 -26.19 -15.67 42.15
CA LEU A 27 -25.09 -14.72 42.26
C LEU A 27 -25.13 -14.03 43.62
N HIS A 28 -24.00 -13.97 44.30
CA HIS A 28 -23.85 -13.25 45.56
C HIS A 28 -22.62 -12.35 45.54
N VAL A 29 -22.80 -11.09 45.92
CA VAL A 29 -21.73 -10.10 46.01
C VAL A 29 -21.37 -9.92 47.48
N SER A 30 -20.07 -9.91 47.78
CA SER A 30 -19.57 -9.84 49.16
C SER A 30 -19.77 -8.49 49.88
N THR A 31 -20.16 -7.44 49.14
CA THR A 31 -20.31 -6.08 49.66
C THR A 31 -21.49 -5.38 48.98
N ASP A 32 -22.06 -4.39 49.66
CA ASP A 32 -23.20 -3.59 49.17
C ASP A 32 -22.74 -2.35 48.36
N SER A 33 -21.45 -2.00 48.43
CA SER A 33 -20.85 -0.91 47.65
C SER A 33 -19.33 -1.02 47.63
N ILE A 34 -18.69 -0.42 46.62
CA ILE A 34 -17.23 -0.41 46.45
C ILE A 34 -16.70 0.95 46.01
N VAL A 35 -15.40 1.16 46.04
CA VAL A 35 -14.70 2.25 45.33
C VAL A 35 -14.23 1.77 43.95
N VAL A 36 -14.05 2.70 43.01
CA VAL A 36 -13.43 2.45 41.70
C VAL A 36 -12.11 1.69 41.87
N GLY A 37 -12.02 0.50 41.28
CA GLY A 37 -10.82 -0.36 41.32
C GLY A 37 -10.64 -1.17 42.62
N GLU A 38 -11.57 -1.11 43.57
CA GLU A 38 -11.54 -1.95 44.77
C GLU A 38 -11.81 -3.43 44.41
N ARG A 39 -11.05 -4.35 45.01
CA ARG A 39 -11.24 -5.79 44.79
C ARG A 39 -12.36 -6.32 45.67
N PHE A 40 -13.31 -7.03 45.07
CA PHE A 40 -14.43 -7.65 45.77
C PHE A 40 -14.63 -9.10 45.32
N ALA A 41 -15.27 -9.89 46.19
CA ALA A 41 -15.60 -11.28 45.90
C ALA A 41 -17.01 -11.41 45.31
N LEU A 42 -17.08 -12.13 44.19
CA LEU A 42 -18.29 -12.54 43.47
C LEU A 42 -18.45 -14.05 43.60
N SER A 43 -19.46 -14.49 44.36
CA SER A 43 -19.72 -15.90 44.59
C SER A 43 -20.86 -16.38 43.70
N VAL A 44 -20.63 -17.46 42.94
CA VAL A 44 -21.66 -18.13 42.16
C VAL A 44 -21.93 -19.48 42.80
N ALA A 45 -23.19 -19.78 43.09
CA ALA A 45 -23.63 -21.07 43.64
C ALA A 45 -24.68 -21.68 42.72
N VAL A 46 -24.55 -22.96 42.41
CA VAL A 46 -25.47 -23.70 41.54
C VAL A 46 -26.00 -24.89 42.32
N GLU A 47 -27.32 -24.94 42.47
CA GLU A 47 -28.05 -26.06 43.06
C GLU A 47 -28.45 -27.03 41.95
N SER A 48 -28.05 -28.29 42.08
CA SER A 48 -28.30 -29.32 41.06
C SER A 48 -28.51 -30.71 41.66
N PRO A 49 -29.20 -31.63 40.96
CA PRO A 49 -29.43 -32.98 41.47
C PRO A 49 -28.13 -33.76 41.74
N SER A 50 -28.15 -34.67 42.72
CA SER A 50 -27.01 -35.56 42.97
C SER A 50 -26.66 -36.38 41.72
N GLY A 51 -25.49 -36.15 41.13
CA GLY A 51 -25.01 -36.85 39.92
C GLY A 51 -24.73 -35.94 38.73
N SER A 52 -25.17 -34.68 38.74
CA SER A 52 -24.73 -33.69 37.76
C SER A 52 -23.36 -33.10 38.10
N ALA A 53 -22.66 -32.65 37.05
CA ALA A 53 -21.41 -31.89 37.15
C ALA A 53 -21.65 -30.45 36.70
N VAL A 54 -21.06 -29.50 37.43
CA VAL A 54 -21.14 -28.06 37.11
C VAL A 54 -19.78 -27.58 36.60
N ALA A 55 -19.78 -26.90 35.45
CA ALA A 55 -18.61 -26.25 34.88
C ALA A 55 -18.82 -24.72 34.87
N PHE A 56 -17.96 -24.02 35.60
CA PHE A 56 -17.96 -22.56 35.73
C PHE A 56 -17.00 -21.94 34.70
N PRO A 57 -17.22 -20.67 34.29
CA PRO A 57 -16.26 -19.95 33.46
C PRO A 57 -14.86 -19.93 34.08
N GLU A 58 -13.87 -20.36 33.30
CA GLU A 58 -12.47 -20.39 33.71
C GLU A 58 -11.79 -19.06 33.40
N VAL A 59 -10.89 -18.62 34.29
CA VAL A 59 -10.06 -17.45 34.05
C VAL A 59 -8.94 -17.87 33.08
N PRO A 60 -8.79 -17.22 31.92
CA PRO A 60 -7.75 -17.57 30.96
C PRO A 60 -6.35 -17.50 31.59
N LEU A 61 -5.57 -18.56 31.43
CA LEU A 61 -4.15 -18.58 31.80
C LEU A 61 -3.35 -18.05 30.60
N GLY A 62 -2.92 -16.79 30.66
CA GLY A 62 -2.10 -16.18 29.61
C GLY A 62 -1.70 -14.75 29.96
N ASP A 63 -0.73 -14.20 29.23
CA ASP A 63 -0.32 -12.80 29.39
C ASP A 63 -1.54 -11.88 29.23
N ALA A 64 -1.83 -11.09 30.27
CA ALA A 64 -3.01 -10.21 30.35
C ALA A 64 -3.09 -9.16 29.21
N GLU A 65 -2.02 -9.02 28.42
CA GLU A 65 -1.95 -8.16 27.25
C GLU A 65 -2.55 -8.79 25.96
N ILE A 66 -2.76 -10.12 25.91
CA ILE A 66 -3.13 -10.83 24.66
C ILE A 66 -4.46 -11.59 24.79
N ALA A 67 -4.84 -12.06 25.99
CA ALA A 67 -6.10 -12.75 26.21
C ALA A 67 -7.20 -11.78 26.70
N PRO A 68 -8.44 -11.86 26.18
CA PRO A 68 -9.55 -11.09 26.74
C PRO A 68 -9.74 -11.48 28.21
N LEU A 69 -9.69 -10.49 29.10
CA LEU A 69 -10.04 -10.66 30.51
C LEU A 69 -11.44 -11.25 30.61
N LEU A 70 -11.62 -12.26 31.46
CA LEU A 70 -12.94 -12.75 31.79
C LEU A 70 -13.71 -11.61 32.47
N GLN A 71 -14.83 -11.21 31.87
CA GLN A 71 -15.66 -10.11 32.36
C GLN A 71 -17.07 -10.60 32.65
N PHE A 72 -17.64 -10.11 33.76
CA PHE A 72 -19.02 -10.37 34.16
C PHE A 72 -19.78 -9.04 34.26
N GLY A 73 -20.27 -8.56 33.11
CA GLY A 73 -20.78 -7.19 33.00
C GLY A 73 -19.63 -6.19 33.10
N ASP A 74 -19.72 -5.25 34.04
CA ASP A 74 -18.71 -4.21 34.29
C ASP A 74 -17.57 -4.67 35.22
N ALA A 75 -17.56 -5.95 35.63
CA ALA A 75 -16.56 -6.52 36.53
C ALA A 75 -15.50 -7.32 35.76
N GLU A 76 -14.24 -6.94 35.93
CA GLU A 76 -13.07 -7.67 35.44
C GLU A 76 -12.64 -8.72 36.47
N VAL A 77 -12.53 -9.98 36.04
CA VAL A 77 -12.21 -11.11 36.90
C VAL A 77 -10.73 -11.43 36.84
N PHE A 78 -10.10 -11.47 38.01
CA PHE A 78 -8.67 -11.74 38.14
C PHE A 78 -8.36 -13.17 38.54
N THR A 79 -9.13 -13.72 39.48
CA THR A 79 -8.90 -15.07 40.00
C THR A 79 -10.23 -15.79 40.22
N ALA A 80 -10.19 -17.11 40.15
CA ALA A 80 -11.33 -17.97 40.46
C ALA A 80 -10.88 -19.07 41.41
N ARG A 81 -11.62 -19.24 42.51
CA ARG A 81 -11.41 -20.31 43.49
C ARG A 81 -12.67 -21.13 43.63
N ARG A 82 -12.62 -22.38 43.18
CA ARG A 82 -13.70 -23.35 43.38
C ARG A 82 -13.73 -23.80 44.84
N LEU A 83 -14.93 -23.84 45.43
CA LEU A 83 -15.16 -24.35 46.78
C LEU A 83 -15.54 -25.84 46.71
N PRO A 84 -15.27 -26.63 47.76
CA PRO A 84 -15.68 -28.02 47.80
C PRO A 84 -17.21 -28.11 47.71
N PRO A 85 -17.77 -29.03 46.89
CA PRO A 85 -19.20 -29.17 46.74
C PRO A 85 -19.82 -29.59 48.08
N ARG A 86 -21.00 -29.03 48.38
CA ARG A 86 -21.79 -29.40 49.55
C ARG A 86 -22.95 -30.27 49.09
N LEU A 87 -23.23 -31.33 49.85
CA LEU A 87 -24.39 -32.19 49.63
C LEU A 87 -25.40 -31.89 50.73
N ASP A 88 -26.61 -31.51 50.33
CA ASP A 88 -27.75 -31.30 51.22
C ASP A 88 -28.88 -32.25 50.79
N GLY A 89 -28.85 -33.48 51.33
CA GLY A 89 -29.75 -34.55 50.91
C GLY A 89 -29.54 -34.96 49.45
N ALA A 90 -30.57 -34.77 48.62
CA ALA A 90 -30.54 -35.08 47.19
C ALA A 90 -29.96 -33.94 46.32
N VAL A 91 -29.73 -32.77 46.92
CA VAL A 91 -29.24 -31.57 46.24
C VAL A 91 -27.74 -31.43 46.43
N ARG A 92 -27.03 -31.19 45.33
CA ARG A 92 -25.61 -30.88 45.28
C ARG A 92 -25.44 -29.39 44.98
N VAL A 93 -24.69 -28.71 45.84
CA VAL A 93 -24.36 -27.28 45.71
C VAL A 93 -22.89 -27.14 45.32
N ASP A 94 -22.64 -26.77 44.08
CA ASP A 94 -21.32 -26.39 43.59
C ASP A 94 -21.18 -24.87 43.66
N SER A 95 -20.01 -24.38 44.10
CA SER A 95 -19.76 -22.94 44.19
C SER A 95 -18.34 -22.55 43.80
N VAL A 96 -18.22 -21.33 43.27
CA VAL A 96 -16.96 -20.68 42.90
C VAL A 96 -16.97 -19.25 43.41
N VAL A 97 -15.81 -18.78 43.87
CA VAL A 97 -15.59 -17.39 44.27
C VAL A 97 -14.63 -16.76 43.28
N TYR A 98 -15.08 -15.72 42.61
CA TYR A 98 -14.30 -14.88 41.72
C TYR A 98 -13.82 -13.63 42.46
N GLU A 99 -12.55 -13.28 42.30
CA GLU A 99 -12.03 -11.98 42.72
C GLU A 99 -12.09 -11.04 41.53
N ALA A 100 -12.82 -9.93 41.66
CA ALA A 100 -13.07 -9.00 40.58
C ALA A 100 -12.88 -7.54 41.04
N ALA A 101 -12.74 -6.64 40.07
CA ALA A 101 -12.79 -5.19 40.27
C ALA A 101 -13.55 -4.54 39.10
N THR A 102 -14.02 -3.31 39.31
CA THR A 102 -14.71 -2.53 38.27
C THR A 102 -14.20 -1.09 38.28
N PHE A 103 -14.24 -0.47 37.10
CA PHE A 103 -13.84 0.91 36.88
C PHE A 103 -15.03 1.81 36.50
N ALA A 104 -16.26 1.32 36.65
CA ALA A 104 -17.46 2.15 36.53
C ALA A 104 -17.48 3.23 37.63
N LEU A 105 -18.02 4.41 37.34
CA LEU A 105 -17.91 5.59 38.21
C LEU A 105 -19.12 5.80 39.14
N ASP A 106 -20.28 5.19 38.85
CA ASP A 106 -21.53 5.40 39.60
C ASP A 106 -22.15 4.06 40.06
N GLU A 107 -22.41 3.16 39.13
CA GLU A 107 -23.01 1.85 39.39
C GLU A 107 -22.39 0.84 38.40
N ALA A 108 -22.04 -0.34 38.91
CA ALA A 108 -21.52 -1.44 38.12
C ALA A 108 -22.56 -2.55 37.98
N THR A 109 -22.75 -3.03 36.76
CA THR A 109 -23.64 -4.14 36.42
C THR A 109 -22.86 -5.45 36.48
N LEU A 110 -23.29 -6.41 37.31
CA LEU A 110 -22.61 -7.69 37.52
C LEU A 110 -23.43 -8.84 36.93
N GLY A 111 -22.84 -9.63 36.04
CA GLY A 111 -23.51 -10.73 35.35
C GLY A 111 -24.40 -10.29 34.17
N PRO A 112 -25.22 -11.18 33.57
CA PRO A 112 -25.49 -12.56 33.99
C PRO A 112 -24.31 -13.50 33.71
N ILE A 113 -24.02 -14.41 34.63
CA ILE A 113 -22.94 -15.40 34.50
C ILE A 113 -23.52 -16.70 33.97
N ALA A 114 -22.99 -17.16 32.82
CA ALA A 114 -23.38 -18.44 32.22
C ALA A 114 -22.58 -19.59 32.85
N VAL A 115 -23.27 -20.59 33.38
CA VAL A 115 -22.70 -21.79 33.98
C VAL A 115 -23.24 -23.02 33.25
N MET A 116 -22.38 -23.99 32.96
CA MET A 116 -22.79 -25.21 32.27
C MET A 116 -23.11 -26.31 33.29
N LEU A 117 -24.31 -26.88 33.21
CA LEU A 117 -24.73 -28.05 33.95
C LEU A 117 -24.71 -29.28 33.04
N ILE A 118 -23.95 -30.29 33.44
CA ILE A 118 -23.75 -31.54 32.70
C ILE A 118 -24.47 -32.65 33.46
N ALA A 119 -25.52 -33.21 32.86
CA ALA A 119 -26.31 -34.31 33.42
C ALA A 119 -26.28 -35.49 32.43
N GLY A 120 -25.35 -36.42 32.64
CA GLY A 120 -25.15 -37.54 31.71
C GLY A 120 -24.61 -37.06 30.35
N ALA A 121 -25.37 -37.26 29.28
CA ALA A 121 -25.03 -36.81 27.92
C ALA A 121 -25.56 -35.40 27.59
N ASP A 122 -26.47 -34.87 28.41
CA ASP A 122 -27.09 -33.57 28.17
C ASP A 122 -26.33 -32.45 28.90
N THR A 123 -26.15 -31.33 28.21
CA THR A 123 -25.52 -30.12 28.77
C THR A 123 -26.50 -28.96 28.65
N THR A 124 -26.83 -28.33 29.77
CA THR A 124 -27.72 -27.16 29.85
C THR A 124 -26.94 -25.95 30.34
N ILE A 125 -27.24 -24.77 29.81
CA ILE A 125 -26.65 -23.50 30.28
C ILE A 125 -27.62 -22.84 31.25
N LEU A 126 -27.17 -22.63 32.48
CA LEU A 126 -27.86 -21.85 33.49
C LEU A 126 -27.26 -20.44 33.52
N GLN A 127 -28.09 -19.42 33.69
CA GLN A 127 -27.64 -18.04 33.85
C GLN A 127 -28.01 -17.53 35.23
N THR A 128 -27.08 -16.83 35.88
CA THR A 128 -27.40 -16.09 37.10
C THR A 128 -28.23 -14.86 36.78
N ALA A 129 -28.92 -14.32 37.78
CA ALA A 129 -29.45 -12.97 37.71
C ALA A 129 -28.32 -11.92 37.63
N THR A 130 -28.65 -10.75 37.11
CA THR A 130 -27.78 -9.57 37.12
C THR A 130 -27.93 -8.82 38.45
N ALA A 131 -26.83 -8.32 39.01
CA ALA A 131 -26.82 -7.50 40.22
C ALA A 131 -26.25 -6.10 39.94
N ALA A 132 -26.83 -5.06 40.53
CA ALA A 132 -26.31 -3.71 40.51
C ALA A 132 -25.45 -3.45 41.75
N LEU A 133 -24.22 -2.97 41.57
CA LEU A 133 -23.27 -2.66 42.63
C LEU A 133 -22.90 -1.17 42.61
N PRO A 134 -23.35 -0.36 43.59
CA PRO A 134 -23.01 1.05 43.68
C PRO A 134 -21.50 1.28 43.84
N VAL A 135 -20.96 2.24 43.08
CA VAL A 135 -19.56 2.68 43.16
C VAL A 135 -19.48 4.04 43.81
N ARG A 136 -18.82 4.12 44.97
CA ARG A 136 -18.64 5.34 45.74
C ARG A 136 -17.43 6.10 45.23
N SER A 137 -17.63 7.40 44.99
CA SER A 137 -16.54 8.32 44.74
C SER A 137 -15.75 8.59 46.03
N VAL A 138 -14.43 8.53 45.93
CA VAL A 138 -13.49 8.94 47.00
C VAL A 138 -13.03 10.39 46.80
N LEU A 139 -13.45 11.03 45.71
CA LEU A 139 -13.15 12.43 45.49
C LEU A 139 -13.88 13.25 46.55
N PRO A 140 -13.19 14.21 47.20
CA PRO A 140 -13.87 15.21 48.02
C PRO A 140 -14.99 15.82 47.20
N SER A 141 -16.18 16.02 47.80
CA SER A 141 -17.31 16.66 47.12
C SER A 141 -16.81 17.84 46.31
N ALA A 142 -17.14 17.84 45.01
CA ALA A 142 -16.54 18.66 43.94
C ALA A 142 -16.72 20.19 44.09
N GLU A 143 -16.98 20.69 45.29
CA GLU A 143 -17.18 22.09 45.62
C GLU A 143 -15.90 22.78 46.13
N ALA A 144 -14.82 22.05 46.42
CA ALA A 144 -13.57 22.63 46.89
C ALA A 144 -12.55 22.83 45.76
N GLY A 145 -12.73 23.91 44.97
CA GLY A 145 -11.60 24.55 44.28
C GLY A 145 -11.25 24.06 42.87
N LEU A 146 -12.19 23.46 42.13
CA LEU A 146 -11.98 23.28 40.69
C LEU A 146 -12.03 24.65 40.01
N LEU A 147 -10.88 25.11 39.50
CA LEU A 147 -10.86 26.30 38.64
C LEU A 147 -11.60 25.96 37.34
N PRO A 148 -12.40 26.90 36.79
CA PRO A 148 -12.97 26.72 35.48
C PRO A 148 -11.84 26.50 34.46
N PRO A 149 -12.07 25.69 33.41
CA PRO A 149 -11.10 25.55 32.33
C PRO A 149 -10.76 26.93 31.78
N ALA A 150 -9.46 27.18 31.58
CA ALA A 150 -9.00 28.47 31.07
C ALA A 150 -9.64 28.76 29.70
N PRO A 151 -9.98 30.03 29.41
CA PRO A 151 -10.48 30.39 28.10
C PRO A 151 -9.43 30.08 27.02
N PRO A 152 -9.84 29.69 25.81
CA PRO A 152 -8.91 29.46 24.71
C PRO A 152 -8.19 30.78 24.37
N GLU A 153 -6.86 30.74 24.38
CA GLU A 153 -6.03 31.87 23.95
C GLU A 153 -6.26 32.17 22.45
N PRO A 154 -6.40 33.44 22.05
CA PRO A 154 -6.55 33.79 20.64
C PRO A 154 -5.25 33.45 19.89
N PHE A 155 -5.31 32.40 19.07
CA PHE A 155 -4.22 32.07 18.17
C PHE A 155 -4.18 33.10 17.03
N PRO A 156 -3.09 33.89 16.86
CA PRO A 156 -3.02 34.86 15.79
C PRO A 156 -3.07 34.13 14.45
N SER A 157 -4.13 34.36 13.67
CA SER A 157 -4.28 33.76 12.34
C SER A 157 -3.18 34.29 11.41
N PRO A 158 -2.30 33.42 10.86
CA PRO A 158 -1.18 33.84 10.02
C PRO A 158 -1.62 34.17 8.58
N TRP A 159 -2.85 34.65 8.38
CA TRP A 159 -3.41 34.94 7.06
C TRP A 159 -2.55 35.95 6.28
N LEU A 160 -1.94 36.92 6.97
CA LEU A 160 -1.04 37.90 6.38
C LEU A 160 0.25 37.25 5.85
N ALA A 161 0.78 36.25 6.55
CA ALA A 161 1.95 35.49 6.10
C ALA A 161 1.62 34.65 4.85
N TRP A 162 0.44 34.01 4.83
CA TRP A 162 -0.06 33.29 3.66
C TRP A 162 -0.33 34.20 2.46
N ALA A 163 -0.88 35.40 2.70
CA ALA A 163 -1.09 36.40 1.67
C ALA A 163 0.23 36.88 1.06
N LEU A 164 1.24 37.17 1.90
CA LEU A 164 2.58 37.53 1.44
C LEU A 164 3.26 36.41 0.65
N LEU A 165 3.11 35.16 1.10
CA LEU A 165 3.62 33.99 0.38
C LEU A 165 2.93 33.83 -0.99
N ALA A 166 1.61 33.98 -1.05
CA ALA A 166 0.85 33.91 -2.31
C ALA A 166 1.28 35.01 -3.29
N VAL A 167 1.48 36.24 -2.81
CA VAL A 167 2.01 37.35 -3.62
C VAL A 167 3.44 37.05 -4.10
N GLY A 168 4.30 36.52 -3.23
CA GLY A 168 5.66 36.10 -3.58
C GLY A 168 5.69 35.00 -4.64
N ALA A 169 4.83 33.99 -4.51
CA ALA A 169 4.69 32.91 -5.47
C ALA A 169 4.17 33.42 -6.83
N LEU A 170 3.20 34.35 -6.82
CA LEU A 170 2.69 34.95 -8.05
C LEU A 170 3.75 35.82 -8.74
N ALA A 171 4.52 36.60 -7.98
CA ALA A 171 5.63 37.38 -8.50
C ALA A 171 6.74 36.49 -9.10
N LEU A 172 7.07 35.38 -8.42
CA LEU A 172 8.01 34.39 -8.92
C LEU A 172 7.50 33.74 -10.21
N PHE A 173 6.23 33.34 -10.26
CA PHE A 173 5.62 32.77 -11.46
C PHE A 173 5.62 33.76 -12.63
N ALA A 174 5.29 35.03 -12.37
CA ALA A 174 5.35 36.09 -13.36
C ALA A 174 6.79 36.33 -13.86
N LEU A 175 7.79 36.29 -12.96
CA LEU A 175 9.20 36.40 -13.29
C LEU A 175 9.67 35.23 -14.15
N LEU A 176 9.31 33.99 -13.80
CA LEU A 176 9.62 32.79 -14.57
C LEU A 176 8.94 32.84 -15.95
N ALA A 177 7.66 33.24 -16.02
CA ALA A 177 6.96 33.37 -17.28
C ALA A 177 7.54 34.49 -18.17
N TRP A 178 7.95 35.60 -17.57
CA TRP A 178 8.64 36.69 -18.26
C TRP A 178 10.01 36.26 -18.75
N ALA A 179 10.82 35.60 -17.91
CA ALA A 179 12.11 35.03 -18.29
C ALA A 179 11.92 34.00 -19.41
N TRP A 180 10.95 33.11 -19.30
CA TRP A 180 10.67 32.11 -20.33
C TRP A 180 10.26 32.74 -21.66
N ARG A 181 9.47 33.82 -21.64
CA ARG A 181 9.15 34.59 -22.86
C ARG A 181 10.35 35.36 -23.40
N ARG A 182 11.19 35.94 -22.53
CA ARG A 182 12.38 36.73 -22.91
C ARG A 182 13.49 35.85 -23.48
N PHE A 183 13.68 34.65 -22.92
CA PHE A 183 14.65 33.64 -23.38
C PHE A 183 14.12 32.73 -24.48
N ARG A 184 12.80 32.72 -24.75
CA ARG A 184 12.23 32.22 -26.02
C ARG A 184 12.26 33.27 -27.14
N GLY A 185 12.74 34.47 -26.85
CA GLY A 185 12.81 35.61 -27.76
C GLY A 185 14.14 35.75 -28.50
N GLU A 186 14.90 34.68 -28.68
CA GLU A 186 15.91 34.60 -29.73
C GLU A 186 16.03 33.10 -30.04
N SER A 187 15.38 32.65 -31.11
CA SER A 187 16.03 31.62 -31.92
C SER A 187 17.35 32.23 -32.33
N ALA A 188 18.38 32.01 -31.52
CA ALA A 188 19.76 32.06 -31.98
C ALA A 188 19.76 31.37 -33.35
N PRO A 189 20.51 31.88 -34.36
CA PRO A 189 20.69 31.11 -35.57
C PRO A 189 21.02 29.70 -35.11
N LEU A 190 20.17 28.75 -35.50
CA LEU A 190 20.42 27.34 -35.27
C LEU A 190 21.80 27.16 -35.88
N ILE A 191 22.85 27.15 -35.05
CA ILE A 191 24.00 26.32 -35.36
C ILE A 191 23.31 24.98 -35.58
N PRO A 192 23.27 24.47 -36.82
CA PRO A 192 22.54 23.24 -37.08
C PRO A 192 23.13 22.25 -36.10
N ARG A 193 22.34 21.85 -35.10
CA ARG A 193 22.78 20.84 -34.16
C ARG A 193 23.18 19.67 -35.04
N PRO A 194 24.41 19.13 -34.90
CA PRO A 194 24.87 18.10 -35.80
C PRO A 194 23.82 16.99 -35.86
N ALA A 195 23.66 16.41 -37.05
CA ALA A 195 22.66 15.38 -37.25
C ALA A 195 22.83 14.29 -36.18
N PRO A 196 21.73 13.72 -35.65
CA PRO A 196 21.79 12.81 -34.51
C PRO A 196 22.77 11.66 -34.69
N TYR A 197 22.86 11.12 -35.91
CA TYR A 197 23.74 10.01 -36.27
C TYR A 197 25.24 10.32 -36.24
N PRO A 198 25.76 11.32 -36.99
CA PRO A 198 27.19 11.64 -36.92
C PRO A 198 27.62 12.10 -35.52
N GLU A 199 26.76 12.80 -34.78
CA GLU A 199 27.03 13.17 -33.39
C GLU A 199 27.14 11.94 -32.48
N ALA A 200 26.22 10.98 -32.60
CA ALA A 200 26.22 9.76 -31.81
C ALA A 200 27.44 8.88 -32.12
N LEU A 201 27.79 8.71 -33.40
CA LEU A 201 28.99 7.96 -33.79
C LEU A 201 30.27 8.64 -33.33
N GLN A 202 30.39 9.97 -33.50
CA GLN A 202 31.55 10.72 -33.02
C GLN A 202 31.71 10.58 -31.50
N ARG A 203 30.61 10.68 -30.74
CA ARG A 203 30.62 10.50 -29.29
C ARG A 203 30.97 9.07 -28.89
N LEU A 204 30.47 8.07 -29.63
CA LEU A 204 30.77 6.66 -29.39
C LEU A 204 32.24 6.37 -29.68
N ASP A 205 32.80 7.03 -30.70
CA ASP A 205 34.19 6.87 -31.08
C ASP A 205 35.16 7.54 -30.13
N ALA A 206 34.78 8.71 -29.61
CA ALA A 206 35.51 9.43 -28.59
C ALA A 206 35.40 8.81 -27.19
N LEU A 207 34.45 7.89 -26.96
CA LEU A 207 34.27 7.24 -25.66
C LEU A 207 35.39 6.20 -25.42
N PRO A 208 36.33 6.45 -24.50
CA PRO A 208 37.44 5.53 -24.25
C PRO A 208 36.93 4.26 -23.57
N LEU A 209 37.52 3.11 -23.94
CA LEU A 209 37.26 1.87 -23.22
C LEU A 209 37.82 2.00 -21.80
N PRO A 210 37.07 1.57 -20.76
CA PRO A 210 37.54 1.68 -19.39
C PRO A 210 38.66 0.66 -19.15
N THR A 211 39.78 1.11 -18.57
CA THR A 211 40.91 0.26 -18.18
C THR A 211 40.95 -0.01 -16.67
N GLU A 212 40.42 0.93 -15.88
CA GLU A 212 40.38 0.87 -14.42
C GLU A 212 38.95 0.58 -13.92
N ASP A 213 38.84 -0.09 -12.78
CA ASP A 213 37.55 -0.48 -12.19
C ASP A 213 36.64 0.72 -11.89
N GLU A 214 37.21 1.84 -11.47
CA GLU A 214 36.46 3.07 -11.18
C GLU A 214 35.85 3.70 -12.44
N ALA A 215 36.48 3.48 -13.60
CA ALA A 215 36.03 4.03 -14.88
C ALA A 215 34.92 3.19 -15.54
N ILE A 216 34.81 1.90 -15.20
CA ILE A 216 33.83 0.97 -15.80
C ILE A 216 32.41 1.51 -15.61
N LYS A 217 32.04 1.93 -14.40
CA LYS A 217 30.70 2.43 -14.13
C LYS A 217 30.38 3.70 -14.93
N ALA A 218 31.31 4.65 -15.00
CA ALA A 218 31.15 5.88 -15.75
C ALA A 218 30.99 5.61 -17.26
N TYR A 219 31.80 4.70 -17.81
CA TYR A 219 31.70 4.27 -19.21
C TYR A 219 30.32 3.73 -19.57
N TYR A 220 29.76 2.83 -18.76
CA TYR A 220 28.44 2.25 -19.04
C TYR A 220 27.28 3.25 -18.83
N ILE A 221 27.43 4.22 -17.93
CA ILE A 221 26.47 5.32 -17.78
C ILE A 221 26.46 6.17 -19.06
N GLU A 222 27.63 6.58 -19.55
CA GLU A 222 27.77 7.37 -20.77
C GLU A 222 27.32 6.61 -22.03
N LEU A 223 27.68 5.32 -22.15
CA LEU A 223 27.26 4.48 -23.27
C LEU A 223 25.73 4.37 -23.35
N ALA A 224 25.08 4.21 -22.20
CA ALA A 224 23.64 4.07 -22.12
C ALA A 224 22.90 5.39 -22.34
N ASP A 225 23.48 6.52 -21.90
CA ASP A 225 22.96 7.87 -22.17
C ASP A 225 23.07 8.22 -23.66
N LEU A 226 24.20 7.89 -24.29
CA LEU A 226 24.44 8.10 -25.72
C LEU A 226 23.40 7.39 -26.57
N VAL A 227 23.19 6.08 -26.33
CA VAL A 227 22.21 5.28 -27.09
C VAL A 227 20.79 5.83 -26.88
N ARG A 228 20.40 6.17 -25.65
CA ARG A 228 19.07 6.74 -25.37
C ARG A 228 18.89 8.11 -26.03
N THR A 229 19.91 8.97 -26.00
CA THR A 229 19.88 10.30 -26.62
C THR A 229 19.74 10.21 -28.14
N TYR A 230 20.46 9.29 -28.79
CA TYR A 230 20.31 9.04 -30.22
C TYR A 230 18.88 8.60 -30.55
N LEU A 231 18.38 7.55 -29.87
CA LEU A 231 17.03 7.02 -30.11
C LEU A 231 15.94 8.08 -29.87
N ALA A 232 16.07 8.90 -28.82
CA ALA A 232 15.12 9.97 -28.53
C ALA A 232 15.05 11.00 -29.66
N ARG A 233 16.20 11.36 -30.23
CA ARG A 233 16.30 12.39 -31.28
C ARG A 233 15.88 11.86 -32.65
N THR A 234 16.22 10.62 -32.98
CA THR A 234 15.94 10.02 -34.29
C THR A 234 14.50 9.52 -34.40
N LEU A 235 13.96 8.90 -33.34
CA LEU A 235 12.62 8.29 -33.39
C LEU A 235 11.53 9.19 -32.77
N HIS A 236 11.92 10.32 -32.17
CA HIS A 236 11.03 11.27 -31.48
C HIS A 236 10.21 10.64 -30.34
N LEU A 237 10.80 9.69 -29.61
CA LEU A 237 10.20 9.05 -28.43
C LEU A 237 10.94 9.48 -27.15
N PRO A 238 10.28 9.46 -25.97
CA PRO A 238 10.88 9.93 -24.71
C PRO A 238 11.89 8.92 -24.12
N ALA A 239 12.93 8.53 -24.89
CA ALA A 239 13.81 7.41 -24.55
C ALA A 239 14.61 7.60 -23.25
N LEU A 240 14.83 8.85 -22.83
CA LEU A 240 15.52 9.20 -21.59
C LEU A 240 14.65 8.97 -20.34
N GLU A 241 13.33 8.99 -20.49
CA GLU A 241 12.36 8.83 -19.39
C GLU A 241 11.89 7.37 -19.25
N LEU A 242 12.00 6.58 -20.31
CA LEU A 242 11.58 5.19 -20.33
C LEU A 242 12.60 4.28 -19.63
N THR A 243 12.11 3.33 -18.85
CA THR A 243 12.96 2.24 -18.35
C THR A 243 13.46 1.38 -19.51
N THR A 244 14.56 0.65 -19.33
CA THR A 244 15.11 -0.23 -20.39
C THR A 244 14.07 -1.21 -20.95
N ARG A 245 13.17 -1.73 -20.11
CA ARG A 245 12.09 -2.62 -20.55
C ARG A 245 11.09 -1.89 -21.43
N GLU A 246 10.59 -0.74 -20.99
CA GLU A 246 9.62 0.08 -21.73
C GLU A 246 10.20 0.59 -23.04
N LEU A 247 11.45 1.07 -23.03
CA LEU A 247 12.15 1.51 -24.23
C LEU A 247 12.25 0.35 -25.23
N THR A 248 12.68 -0.85 -24.81
CA THR A 248 12.77 -1.98 -25.74
C THR A 248 11.41 -2.45 -26.25
N ALA A 249 10.33 -2.30 -25.48
CA ALA A 249 8.98 -2.60 -25.94
C ALA A 249 8.47 -1.55 -26.94
N ALA A 250 8.76 -0.27 -26.70
CA ALA A 250 8.44 0.82 -27.61
C ALA A 250 9.18 0.68 -28.95
N LEU A 251 10.45 0.26 -28.92
CA LEU A 251 11.23 -0.03 -30.13
C LEU A 251 10.69 -1.25 -30.89
N ASP A 252 10.26 -2.30 -30.20
CA ASP A 252 9.69 -3.51 -30.82
C ASP A 252 8.34 -3.23 -31.51
N ALA A 253 7.59 -2.24 -31.00
CA ALA A 253 6.33 -1.79 -31.57
C ALA A 253 6.48 -0.78 -32.73
N ASP A 254 7.66 -0.17 -32.90
CA ASP A 254 7.91 0.81 -33.96
C ASP A 254 8.36 0.11 -35.25
N ALA A 255 7.51 0.15 -36.28
CA ALA A 255 7.78 -0.49 -37.57
C ALA A 255 9.02 0.06 -38.29
N ARG A 256 9.52 1.24 -37.89
CA ARG A 256 10.76 1.82 -38.44
C ARG A 256 12.00 1.16 -37.86
N VAL A 257 11.91 0.43 -36.75
CA VAL A 257 13.06 -0.13 -36.03
C VAL A 257 13.22 -1.62 -36.36
N PRO A 258 14.35 -2.05 -36.94
CA PRO A 258 14.56 -3.45 -37.28
C PRO A 258 14.80 -4.29 -36.01
N THR A 259 14.43 -5.57 -36.04
CA THR A 259 14.60 -6.50 -34.90
C THR A 259 16.05 -6.55 -34.39
N GLU A 260 17.03 -6.40 -35.27
CA GLU A 260 18.45 -6.32 -34.92
C GLU A 260 18.75 -5.12 -34.01
N ALA A 261 18.23 -3.92 -34.35
CA ALA A 261 18.41 -2.73 -33.53
C ALA A 261 17.78 -2.90 -32.14
N VAL A 262 16.61 -3.53 -32.05
CA VAL A 262 15.95 -3.85 -30.78
C VAL A 262 16.82 -4.77 -29.92
N LYS A 263 17.36 -5.85 -30.51
CA LYS A 263 18.22 -6.82 -29.82
C LYS A 263 19.52 -6.18 -29.34
N SER A 264 20.18 -5.41 -30.20
CA SER A 264 21.44 -4.73 -29.88
C SER A 264 21.24 -3.66 -28.80
N THR A 265 20.18 -2.84 -28.90
CA THR A 265 19.81 -1.86 -27.87
C THR A 265 19.53 -2.53 -26.54
N ARG A 266 18.72 -3.60 -26.53
CA ARG A 266 18.40 -4.37 -25.32
C ARG A 266 19.66 -4.94 -24.67
N GLY A 267 20.57 -5.49 -25.47
CA GLY A 267 21.84 -6.05 -25.00
C GLY A 267 22.71 -5.00 -24.33
N THR A 268 22.91 -3.86 -25.00
CA THR A 268 23.74 -2.76 -24.48
C THR A 268 23.16 -2.16 -23.20
N LEU A 269 21.87 -1.80 -23.20
CA LEU A 269 21.24 -1.14 -22.05
C LEU A 269 21.11 -2.08 -20.84
N ARG A 270 20.81 -3.36 -21.05
CA ARG A 270 20.73 -4.34 -19.96
C ARG A 270 22.10 -4.56 -19.31
N LEU A 271 23.16 -4.62 -20.11
CA LEU A 271 24.52 -4.72 -19.58
C LEU A 271 24.89 -3.47 -18.78
N ALA A 272 24.56 -2.28 -19.29
CA ALA A 272 24.80 -1.03 -18.57
C ALA A 272 24.02 -0.96 -17.24
N ASP A 273 22.77 -1.42 -17.20
CA ASP A 273 21.97 -1.48 -15.98
C ASP A 273 22.58 -2.45 -14.94
N LEU A 274 23.10 -3.61 -15.38
CA LEU A 274 23.79 -4.55 -14.50
C LEU A 274 25.07 -3.95 -13.90
N VAL A 275 25.84 -3.19 -14.67
CA VAL A 275 27.02 -2.48 -14.15
C VAL A 275 26.62 -1.37 -13.18
N LYS A 276 25.60 -0.57 -13.52
CA LYS A 276 25.16 0.58 -12.73
C LYS A 276 24.55 0.17 -11.38
N PHE A 277 23.76 -0.91 -11.36
CA PHE A 277 22.92 -1.28 -10.23
C PHE A 277 23.31 -2.61 -9.55
N ALA A 278 23.92 -3.55 -10.27
CA ALA A 278 24.31 -4.86 -9.73
C ALA A 278 25.85 -5.01 -9.57
N ASP A 279 26.59 -3.91 -9.71
CA ASP A 279 28.05 -3.83 -9.56
C ASP A 279 28.82 -4.84 -10.42
N LEU A 280 28.25 -5.25 -11.56
CA LEU A 280 28.92 -6.14 -12.50
C LEU A 280 30.21 -5.49 -13.00
N ARG A 281 31.30 -6.27 -13.08
CA ARG A 281 32.60 -5.88 -13.66
C ARG A 281 32.88 -6.74 -14.89
N PRO A 282 32.45 -6.32 -16.09
CA PRO A 282 32.75 -7.03 -17.32
C PRO A 282 34.24 -6.97 -17.65
N ASP A 283 34.74 -7.93 -18.41
CA ASP A 283 36.10 -7.93 -18.94
C ASP A 283 36.27 -6.97 -20.13
N ALA A 284 37.52 -6.76 -20.54
CA ALA A 284 37.88 -5.84 -21.62
C ALA A 284 37.22 -6.19 -22.98
N ASP A 285 37.10 -7.47 -23.31
CA ASP A 285 36.45 -7.92 -24.55
C ASP A 285 34.95 -7.59 -24.49
N THR A 286 34.34 -7.71 -23.32
CA THR A 286 32.94 -7.35 -23.10
C THR A 286 32.69 -5.84 -23.24
N HIS A 287 33.64 -4.97 -22.85
CA HIS A 287 33.53 -3.52 -23.09
C HIS A 287 33.51 -3.17 -24.58
N ALA A 288 34.44 -3.77 -25.35
CA ALA A 288 34.52 -3.60 -26.79
C ALA A 288 33.27 -4.15 -27.49
N ALA A 289 32.80 -5.34 -27.10
CA ALA A 289 31.58 -5.92 -27.63
C ALA A 289 30.32 -5.08 -27.30
N ALA A 290 30.28 -4.42 -26.13
CA ALA A 290 29.18 -3.52 -25.78
C ALA A 290 29.16 -2.25 -26.64
N ARG A 291 30.35 -1.67 -26.93
CA ARG A 291 30.48 -0.53 -27.85
C ARG A 291 30.04 -0.92 -29.25
N GLU A 292 30.43 -2.10 -29.73
CA GLU A 292 30.04 -2.58 -31.06
C GLU A 292 28.53 -2.82 -31.15
N LYS A 293 27.92 -3.43 -30.13
CA LYS A 293 26.46 -3.57 -30.08
C LYS A 293 25.75 -2.21 -30.07
N ALA A 294 26.30 -1.21 -29.37
CA ALA A 294 25.76 0.15 -29.40
C ALA A 294 25.85 0.75 -30.81
N ARG A 295 26.98 0.58 -31.51
CA ARG A 295 27.16 0.98 -32.91
C ARG A 295 26.13 0.30 -33.81
N THR A 296 26.02 -1.02 -33.74
CA THR A 296 25.04 -1.79 -34.54
C THR A 296 23.61 -1.30 -34.30
N ALA A 297 23.25 -1.00 -33.05
CA ALA A 297 21.93 -0.46 -32.73
C ALA A 297 21.67 0.89 -33.41
N ILE A 298 22.63 1.81 -33.35
CA ILE A 298 22.55 3.14 -33.96
C ILE A 298 22.47 3.02 -35.49
N GLU A 299 23.37 2.27 -36.11
CA GLU A 299 23.44 2.13 -37.58
C GLU A 299 22.22 1.42 -38.17
N ALA A 300 21.68 0.41 -37.48
CA ALA A 300 20.50 -0.31 -37.95
C ALA A 300 19.24 0.57 -37.91
N VAL A 301 19.09 1.45 -36.89
CA VAL A 301 18.03 2.46 -36.87
C VAL A 301 18.28 3.52 -37.94
N GLU A 302 19.51 3.96 -38.13
CA GLU A 302 19.81 4.99 -39.13
C GLU A 302 19.47 4.52 -40.54
N ARG A 303 19.91 3.31 -40.92
CA ARG A 303 19.67 2.75 -42.27
C ARG A 303 18.19 2.62 -42.62
N THR A 304 17.33 2.48 -41.62
CA THR A 304 15.89 2.29 -41.80
C THR A 304 15.12 3.61 -41.77
N VAL A 305 15.50 4.53 -40.88
CA VAL A 305 14.89 5.86 -40.77
C VAL A 305 15.38 6.81 -41.87
N HIS A 306 16.64 6.69 -42.26
CA HIS A 306 17.31 7.45 -43.31
C HIS A 306 18.01 6.47 -44.28
N PRO A 307 17.26 5.86 -45.22
CA PRO A 307 17.85 5.00 -46.24
C PRO A 307 18.92 5.76 -47.02
N PRO A 308 20.09 5.16 -47.30
CA PRO A 308 21.05 5.78 -48.20
C PRO A 308 20.37 6.08 -49.54
N GLU A 309 20.55 7.29 -50.06
CA GLU A 309 20.11 7.61 -51.42
C GLU A 309 20.76 6.61 -52.39
N PRO A 310 20.02 6.07 -53.38
CA PRO A 310 20.61 5.18 -54.36
C PRO A 310 21.75 5.92 -55.06
N GLU A 311 22.95 5.37 -54.97
CA GLU A 311 24.10 5.82 -55.76
C GLU A 311 23.68 5.77 -57.23
N ASP A 312 23.70 6.93 -57.88
CA ASP A 312 23.48 7.07 -59.32
C ASP A 312 24.61 6.30 -60.03
N GLU A 313 24.33 5.06 -60.44
CA GLU A 313 25.15 4.30 -61.37
C GLU A 313 25.11 5.01 -62.73
N GLY A 314 25.90 6.06 -62.85
CA GLY A 314 25.82 6.99 -63.96
C GLY A 314 27.12 7.72 -64.25
N GLN A 315 28.25 7.01 -64.36
CA GLN A 315 29.28 7.23 -65.41
C GLN A 315 30.61 6.51 -65.11
N THR A 316 30.76 5.30 -65.65
CA THR A 316 32.07 4.77 -66.10
C THR A 316 31.88 3.80 -67.25
N THR A 317 31.62 4.32 -68.45
CA THR A 317 32.02 3.63 -69.69
C THR A 317 32.54 4.63 -70.72
N GLY A 318 33.82 4.45 -71.10
CA GLY A 318 34.22 4.59 -72.50
C GLY A 318 34.78 5.94 -72.94
N ASN A 319 36.09 6.12 -72.71
CA ASN A 319 36.94 6.93 -73.58
C ASN A 319 36.99 6.31 -74.99
N GLY A 320 36.88 7.10 -76.06
CA GLY A 320 37.25 6.62 -77.42
C GLY A 320 36.61 7.30 -78.64
N ALA A 321 37.28 8.36 -79.09
CA ALA A 321 37.56 8.68 -80.51
C ALA A 321 36.50 9.33 -81.44
N SER A 322 37.00 10.43 -82.04
CA SER A 322 36.84 10.89 -83.43
C SER A 322 35.61 11.70 -83.84
N GLY A 323 35.89 12.93 -84.31
CA GLY A 323 35.23 13.47 -85.50
C GLY A 323 34.73 14.91 -85.44
N THR A 324 35.63 15.86 -85.70
CA THR A 324 35.52 16.89 -86.76
C THR A 324 34.23 17.73 -86.92
N THR A 325 34.48 19.05 -86.93
CA THR A 325 33.86 20.17 -87.68
C THR A 325 32.81 21.09 -87.06
N ALA A 326 33.15 22.38 -87.13
CA ALA A 326 32.34 23.53 -87.52
C ALA A 326 31.59 24.35 -86.44
N ASP A 327 32.25 25.44 -86.08
CA ASP A 327 31.81 26.76 -85.62
C ASP A 327 30.71 27.41 -86.54
N PRO A 328 30.23 28.64 -86.31
CA PRO A 328 29.34 29.20 -85.26
C PRO A 328 28.06 29.84 -85.86
N LYS A 329 27.11 30.32 -85.03
CA LYS A 329 26.27 31.52 -85.35
C LYS A 329 25.50 32.13 -84.16
N HIS A 330 26.06 33.24 -83.69
CA HIS A 330 25.47 34.57 -83.40
C HIS A 330 24.16 34.78 -82.58
N PRO A 331 24.03 35.96 -81.90
CA PRO A 331 23.24 36.14 -80.69
C PRO A 331 22.08 37.18 -80.79
N GLY A 332 21.28 37.23 -79.71
CA GLY A 332 20.48 38.40 -79.25
C GLY A 332 18.99 38.41 -79.63
N PRO A 333 18.14 39.33 -79.10
CA PRO A 333 18.40 40.34 -78.06
C PRO A 333 17.27 40.56 -76.99
N ARG A 334 17.66 41.27 -75.93
CA ARG A 334 16.97 42.25 -75.04
C ARG A 334 15.43 42.46 -75.08
N ALA A 335 14.85 42.60 -73.87
CA ALA A 335 13.97 43.69 -73.38
C ALA A 335 13.84 43.51 -71.84
N GLN A 336 14.19 44.42 -70.89
CA GLN A 336 13.73 45.80 -70.60
C GLN A 336 12.20 45.93 -70.59
N SER A 337 11.46 46.39 -69.57
CA SER A 337 11.72 47.08 -68.30
C SER A 337 10.46 46.90 -67.36
N PRO A 338 10.03 47.82 -66.46
CA PRO A 338 9.89 47.53 -65.03
C PRO A 338 8.44 47.65 -64.46
N GLN A 339 8.30 47.24 -63.19
CA GLN A 339 7.47 47.74 -62.07
C GLN A 339 6.33 48.76 -62.33
N PRO A 340 5.23 48.73 -61.55
CA PRO A 340 5.23 49.03 -60.10
C PRO A 340 4.89 47.86 -59.16
#